data_AF-A0A1S8B6B8-F1
#
_entry.id   AF-A0A1S8B6B8-F1
#
_cell.length_a   1.000
_cell.length_b   1.000
_cell.length_c   1.000
_cell.angle_alpha   90.00
_cell.angle_beta   90.00
_cell.angle_gamma   90.00
#
_symmetry.space_group_name_H-M   'P 1'
#
loop_
_entity.id
_entity.type
_entity.pdbx_description
1 polymer ?
#
loop_
_entity_poly.entity_id
_entity_poly.type
_entity_poly.pdbx_seq_one_letter_code
_entity_poly.pdbx_strand_id
1 'polypeptide(L)'
;MEAAGSSRVHKHLQLFTHPADFTLFPDRPDAHAAKIPFRYFLRRFGSATPSAQLLLDAYNSLLAEAKQALGVSVEASACPHNVVLVKEWMLVIPRRRSNVDGASANGAGMMGMVWVTDEERLQQWKALGPAWILSQLGVACDEATS
;
A
#
# COMPACT_ATOMS: atom_id res chain seq x y z
N MET A 1 -18.20 -0.56 4.72
CA MET A 1 -17.49 0.42 3.89
C MET A 1 -16.21 -0.21 3.38
N GLU A 2 -15.91 -0.08 2.09
CA GLU A 2 -14.73 -0.71 1.47
C GLU A 2 -13.43 -0.10 2.03
N ALA A 3 -12.70 -0.87 2.81
CA ALA A 3 -11.49 -0.41 3.51
C ALA A 3 -10.27 -0.19 2.58
N ALA A 4 -10.31 -0.66 1.32
CA ALA A 4 -9.18 -0.57 0.39
C ALA A 4 -9.09 0.74 -0.42
N GLY A 5 -10.08 1.64 -0.30
CA GLY A 5 -10.09 2.93 -1.02
C GLY A 5 -10.46 2.81 -2.50
N SER A 6 -11.20 1.76 -2.87
CA SER A 6 -11.77 1.65 -4.23
C SER A 6 -12.97 2.59 -4.36
N SER A 7 -12.97 3.43 -5.40
CA SER A 7 -14.09 4.32 -5.74
C SER A 7 -15.16 3.63 -6.60
N ARG A 8 -14.97 2.34 -6.94
CA ARG A 8 -15.86 1.57 -7.81
C ARG A 8 -16.11 0.18 -7.25
N VAL A 9 -17.36 -0.27 -7.29
CA VAL A 9 -17.81 -1.63 -6.88
C VAL A 9 -17.31 -2.72 -7.85
N HIS A 10 -16.74 -2.35 -9.00
CA HIS A 10 -16.17 -3.27 -9.99
C HIS A 10 -14.65 -3.42 -9.83
N LYS A 11 -14.16 -4.67 -9.95
CA LYS A 11 -12.73 -4.98 -9.98
C LYS A 11 -12.06 -4.23 -11.14
N HIS A 12 -11.08 -3.39 -10.84
CA HIS A 12 -10.29 -2.68 -11.83
C HIS A 12 -8.84 -2.56 -11.34
N LEU A 13 -7.92 -2.45 -12.29
CA LEU A 13 -6.49 -2.22 -12.06
C LEU A 13 -6.15 -0.83 -12.59
N GLN A 14 -5.27 -0.11 -11.89
CA GLN A 14 -4.74 1.18 -12.35
C GLN A 14 -3.31 0.95 -12.84
N LEU A 15 -3.03 1.33 -14.08
CA LEU A 15 -1.69 1.33 -14.65
C LEU A 15 -1.17 2.76 -14.71
N PHE A 16 -0.01 3.00 -14.11
CA PHE A 16 0.70 4.27 -14.18
C PHE A 16 2.05 4.06 -14.85
N THR A 17 2.51 5.04 -15.61
CA THR A 17 3.91 5.09 -16.01
C THR A 17 4.77 5.27 -14.77
N HIS A 18 5.90 4.57 -14.71
CA HIS A 18 6.83 4.78 -13.61
C HIS A 18 7.26 6.26 -13.62
N PRO A 19 7.08 7.00 -12.52
CA PRO A 19 7.42 8.41 -12.48
C PRO A 19 8.94 8.59 -12.63
N ALA A 20 9.37 9.55 -13.46
CA ALA A 20 10.79 9.83 -13.69
C ALA A 20 11.45 10.51 -12.48
N ASP A 21 10.72 11.42 -11.82
CA ASP A 21 11.23 12.25 -10.73
C ASP A 21 10.84 11.73 -9.33
N PHE A 22 10.29 10.52 -9.24
CA PHE A 22 9.85 9.94 -7.97
C PHE A 22 10.34 8.50 -7.83
N THR A 23 11.20 8.27 -6.83
CA THR A 23 11.64 6.93 -6.45
C THR A 23 10.65 6.34 -5.46
N LEU A 24 9.98 5.25 -5.86
CA LEU A 24 9.15 4.45 -4.98
C LEU A 24 10.00 3.95 -3.80
N PHE A 25 9.45 3.97 -2.58
CA PHE A 25 10.23 3.62 -1.40
C PHE A 25 10.88 2.22 -1.44
N PRO A 26 10.33 1.18 -2.11
CA PRO A 26 11.02 -0.10 -2.23
C PRO A 26 12.31 -0.02 -3.05
N ASP A 27 12.47 0.98 -3.90
CA ASP A 27 13.65 1.14 -4.76
C ASP A 27 14.69 2.08 -4.19
N ARG A 28 14.41 2.68 -3.01
CA ARG A 28 15.34 3.57 -2.35
C ARG A 28 16.47 2.79 -1.68
N PRO A 29 17.74 3.18 -1.86
CA PRO A 29 18.88 2.52 -1.22
C PRO A 29 18.85 2.69 0.31
N ASP A 30 18.17 3.72 0.81
CA ASP A 30 17.95 4.03 2.22
C ASP A 30 16.53 3.65 2.69
N ALA A 31 15.87 2.68 2.05
CA ALA A 31 14.50 2.28 2.43
C ALA A 31 14.34 1.93 3.93
N HIS A 32 15.42 1.52 4.61
CA HIS A 32 15.44 1.32 6.06
C HIS A 32 15.44 2.63 6.88
N ALA A 33 15.93 3.73 6.33
CA ALA A 33 15.87 5.07 6.92
C ALA A 33 14.52 5.75 6.67
N ALA A 34 13.83 5.39 5.57
CA ALA A 34 12.45 5.79 5.35
C ALA A 34 11.55 5.08 6.37
N LYS A 35 11.16 5.80 7.43
CA LYS A 35 10.15 5.34 8.38
C LYS A 35 8.78 5.26 7.70
N ILE A 36 8.53 4.16 6.97
CA ILE A 36 7.23 3.89 6.37
C ILE A 36 6.25 3.63 7.54
N PRO A 37 5.18 4.43 7.65
CA PRO A 37 4.36 4.45 8.86
C PRO A 37 3.32 3.32 8.91
N PHE A 38 3.42 2.34 8.02
CA PHE A 38 2.54 1.20 7.91
C PHE A 38 3.30 -0.04 7.44
N ARG A 39 2.76 -1.22 7.77
CA ARG A 39 3.27 -2.52 7.34
C ARG A 39 2.99 -2.72 5.86
N TYR A 40 3.96 -3.29 5.16
CA TYR A 40 3.85 -3.76 3.79
C TYR A 40 4.66 -5.04 3.64
N PHE A 41 4.34 -5.83 2.62
CA PHE A 41 5.02 -7.07 2.30
C PHE A 41 5.53 -6.99 0.86
N LEU A 42 6.79 -7.36 0.65
CA LEU A 42 7.49 -7.15 -0.62
C LEU A 42 8.10 -8.47 -1.11
N ARG A 43 7.80 -8.82 -2.36
CA ARG A 43 8.51 -9.87 -3.09
C ARG A 43 9.29 -9.23 -4.23
N ARG A 44 10.61 -9.37 -4.22
CA ARG A 44 11.45 -9.01 -5.36
C ARG A 44 11.55 -10.15 -6.36
N PHE A 45 11.64 -9.78 -7.63
CA PHE A 45 11.90 -10.67 -8.75
C PHE A 45 13.32 -10.43 -9.26
N GLY A 46 13.87 -11.42 -9.97
CA GLY A 46 15.15 -11.28 -10.65
C GLY A 46 15.04 -10.43 -11.91
N SER A 47 16.13 -10.40 -12.69
CA SER A 47 16.18 -9.67 -13.97
C SER A 47 15.30 -10.26 -15.09
N ALA A 48 14.85 -11.51 -14.94
CA ALA A 48 13.95 -12.15 -15.88
C ALA A 48 12.48 -11.83 -15.57
N THR A 49 11.68 -11.65 -16.62
CA THR A 49 10.22 -11.50 -16.47
C THR A 49 9.63 -12.69 -15.71
N PRO A 50 8.94 -12.48 -14.58
CA PRO A 50 8.36 -13.56 -13.80
C PRO A 50 7.22 -14.25 -14.57
N SER A 51 7.09 -15.57 -14.38
CA SER A 51 5.98 -16.34 -14.96
C SER A 51 4.67 -15.98 -14.25
N ALA A 52 3.53 -16.22 -14.92
CA ALA A 52 2.22 -16.02 -14.33
C ALA A 52 2.02 -16.83 -13.03
N GLN A 53 2.53 -18.07 -13.00
CA GLN A 53 2.48 -18.91 -11.81
C GLN A 53 3.30 -18.32 -10.66
N LEU A 54 4.52 -17.84 -10.95
CA LEU A 54 5.37 -17.21 -9.95
C LEU A 54 4.73 -15.94 -9.37
N LEU A 55 4.06 -15.14 -10.21
CA LEU A 55 3.32 -13.96 -9.76
C LEU A 55 2.14 -14.34 -8.87
N LEU A 56 1.39 -15.39 -9.21
CA LEU A 56 0.28 -15.87 -8.40
C LEU A 56 0.75 -16.41 -7.05
N ASP A 57 1.82 -17.19 -7.02
CA ASP A 57 2.40 -17.75 -5.80
C ASP A 57 2.94 -16.64 -4.89
N ALA A 58 3.64 -15.66 -5.47
CA ALA A 58 4.10 -14.47 -4.76
C ALA A 58 2.91 -13.70 -4.16
N TYR A 59 1.88 -13.42 -4.95
CA TYR A 59 0.69 -12.73 -4.47
C TYR A 59 0.01 -13.47 -3.31
N ASN A 60 -0.18 -14.79 -3.43
CA ASN A 60 -0.82 -15.59 -2.38
C ASN A 60 0.00 -15.60 -1.08
N SER A 61 1.33 -15.67 -1.17
CA SER A 61 2.23 -15.56 -0.01
C SER A 61 2.08 -14.21 0.68
N LEU A 62 2.19 -13.11 -0.07
CA LEU A 62 2.08 -11.75 0.47
C LEU A 62 0.68 -11.47 1.04
N LEU A 63 -0.36 -12.05 0.42
CA LEU A 63 -1.73 -11.96 0.91
C LEU A 63 -1.91 -12.69 2.24
N ALA A 64 -1.27 -13.85 2.44
CA ALA A 64 -1.29 -14.55 3.72
C ALA A 64 -0.66 -13.70 4.84
N GLU A 65 0.47 -13.05 4.56
CA GLU A 65 1.11 -12.10 5.49
C GLU A 65 0.22 -10.89 5.80
N ALA A 66 -0.45 -10.34 4.78
CA ALA A 66 -1.40 -9.24 4.95
C ALA A 66 -2.61 -9.64 5.82
N LYS A 67 -3.14 -10.85 5.66
CA LYS A 67 -4.22 -11.38 6.51
C LYS A 67 -3.78 -11.50 7.96
N GLN A 68 -2.59 -12.05 8.21
CA GLN A 68 -2.00 -12.14 9.55
C GLN A 68 -1.83 -10.74 10.17
N ALA A 69 -1.34 -9.77 9.41
CA ALA A 69 -1.16 -8.39 9.89
C ALA A 69 -2.47 -7.70 10.27
N LEU A 70 -3.58 -8.06 9.61
CA LEU A 70 -4.92 -7.57 9.91
C LEU A 70 -5.62 -8.37 11.01
N GLY A 71 -5.02 -9.46 11.50
CA GLY A 71 -5.64 -10.37 12.47
C GLY A 71 -6.86 -11.10 11.92
N VAL A 72 -6.96 -11.27 10.59
CA VAL A 72 -8.03 -12.04 9.95
C VAL A 72 -7.55 -13.46 9.64
N SER A 73 -8.45 -14.44 9.69
CA SER A 73 -8.10 -15.83 9.40
C SER A 73 -7.53 -15.97 7.97
N VAL A 74 -6.57 -16.89 7.80
CA VAL A 74 -5.93 -17.13 6.50
C VAL A 74 -6.95 -17.62 5.46
N GLU A 75 -8.01 -18.29 5.91
CA GLU A 75 -9.13 -18.79 5.12
C GLU A 75 -10.18 -17.71 4.81
N ALA A 76 -10.08 -16.52 5.40
CA ALA A 76 -11.03 -15.44 5.16
C ALA A 76 -11.06 -15.06 3.67
N SER A 77 -12.26 -14.96 3.10
CA SER A 77 -12.47 -14.58 1.70
C SER A 77 -12.17 -13.10 1.44
N ALA A 78 -12.23 -12.27 2.48
CA ALA A 78 -11.97 -10.84 2.41
C ALA A 78 -10.66 -10.48 3.12
N CYS A 79 -9.81 -9.75 2.40
CA CYS A 79 -8.64 -9.08 2.96
C CYS A 79 -8.55 -7.72 2.27
N PRO A 80 -8.90 -6.60 2.92
CA PRO A 80 -8.71 -5.29 2.31
C PRO A 80 -7.21 -5.00 2.17
N HIS A 81 -6.73 -4.88 0.93
CA HIS A 81 -5.32 -4.61 0.64
C HIS A 81 -5.14 -3.83 -0.66
N ASN A 82 -3.99 -3.18 -0.82
CA ASN A 82 -3.52 -2.70 -2.11
C ASN A 82 -2.41 -3.63 -2.63
N VAL A 83 -2.38 -3.86 -3.93
CA VAL A 83 -1.29 -4.54 -4.63
C VAL A 83 -0.63 -3.54 -5.56
N VAL A 84 0.70 -3.49 -5.53
CA VAL A 84 1.51 -2.73 -6.47
C VAL A 84 2.47 -3.70 -7.14
N LEU A 85 2.49 -3.70 -8.47
CA LEU A 85 3.32 -4.59 -9.27
C LEU A 85 4.12 -3.75 -10.26
N VAL A 86 5.44 -3.88 -10.19
CA VAL A 86 6.40 -3.38 -11.20
C VAL A 86 7.21 -4.57 -11.72
N LYS A 87 8.16 -4.34 -12.63
CA LYS A 87 8.94 -5.43 -13.23
C LYS A 87 9.80 -6.15 -12.20
N GLU A 88 10.35 -5.40 -11.26
CA GLU A 88 11.36 -5.82 -10.30
C GLU A 88 10.74 -6.39 -9.01
N TRP A 89 9.48 -6.07 -8.70
CA TRP A 89 8.85 -6.51 -7.45
C TRP A 89 7.33 -6.41 -7.44
N MET A 90 6.73 -7.16 -6.52
CA MET A 90 5.33 -7.07 -6.11
C MET A 90 5.27 -6.69 -4.64
N LEU A 91 4.38 -5.77 -4.29
CA LEU A 91 4.17 -5.28 -2.94
C LEU A 91 2.69 -5.34 -2.57
N VAL A 92 2.40 -5.79 -1.35
CA VAL A 92 1.05 -5.81 -0.77
C VAL A 92 1.01 -4.94 0.48
N ILE A 93 0.01 -4.06 0.56
CA ILE A 93 -0.24 -3.19 1.72
C ILE A 93 -1.58 -3.60 2.35
N PRO A 94 -1.60 -4.19 3.55
CA PRO A 94 -2.84 -4.40 4.29
C PRO A 94 -3.50 -3.06 4.63
N ARG A 95 -4.82 -2.94 4.37
CA ARG A 95 -5.58 -1.71 4.54
C ARG A 95 -6.58 -1.86 5.67
N ARG A 96 -6.57 -0.93 6.64
CA ARG A 96 -7.53 -0.92 7.76
C ARG A 96 -8.77 -0.11 7.44
N ARG A 97 -8.59 1.00 6.72
CA ARG A 97 -9.67 1.91 6.33
C ARG A 97 -9.32 2.66 5.05
N SER A 98 -10.35 3.14 4.36
CA SER A 98 -10.21 3.92 3.13
C SER A 98 -10.06 5.41 3.37
N ASN A 99 -10.46 5.90 4.54
CA ASN A 99 -10.46 7.30 4.91
C ASN A 99 -10.20 7.49 6.42
N VAL A 100 -9.58 8.61 6.79
CA VAL A 100 -9.51 9.15 8.15
C VAL A 100 -9.70 10.66 8.07
N ASP A 101 -10.69 11.19 8.79
CA ASP A 101 -10.96 12.62 8.92
C ASP A 101 -10.96 13.39 7.58
N GLY A 102 -11.55 12.81 6.53
CA GLY A 102 -11.62 13.42 5.20
C GLY A 102 -10.42 13.11 4.29
N ALA A 103 -9.30 12.65 4.83
CA ALA A 103 -8.14 12.20 4.08
C ALA A 103 -8.26 10.73 3.64
N SER A 104 -8.16 10.47 2.33
CA SER A 104 -8.17 9.11 1.75
C SER A 104 -6.97 8.87 0.84
N ALA A 105 -6.59 7.61 0.70
CA ALA A 105 -5.55 7.19 -0.23
C ALA A 105 -5.91 5.83 -0.88
N ASN A 106 -5.63 5.70 -2.17
CA ASN A 106 -5.62 4.43 -2.89
C ASN A 106 -4.21 3.81 -2.86
N GLY A 107 -3.95 2.77 -3.66
CA GLY A 107 -2.63 2.14 -3.75
C GLY A 107 -1.49 3.13 -4.07
N ALA A 108 -1.69 4.04 -5.02
CA ALA A 108 -0.68 5.05 -5.36
C ALA A 108 -0.43 6.05 -4.22
N GLY A 109 -1.49 6.49 -3.54
CA GLY A 109 -1.38 7.34 -2.35
C GLY A 109 -0.63 6.67 -1.20
N MET A 110 -0.84 5.37 -0.97
CA MET A 110 -0.06 4.59 0.00
C MET A 110 1.41 4.50 -0.41
N MET A 111 1.74 4.55 -1.70
CA MET A 111 3.12 4.62 -2.20
C MET A 111 3.74 6.03 -2.13
N GLY A 112 3.03 7.01 -1.57
CA GLY A 112 3.48 8.39 -1.41
C GLY A 112 3.08 9.33 -2.55
N MET A 113 2.31 8.85 -3.53
CA MET A 113 1.78 9.66 -4.63
C MET A 113 0.34 10.08 -4.31
N VAL A 114 0.20 11.13 -3.51
CA VAL A 114 -1.11 11.59 -3.01
C VAL A 114 -1.69 12.65 -3.95
N TRP A 115 -2.90 12.40 -4.46
CA TRP A 115 -3.68 13.41 -5.19
C TRP A 115 -4.81 13.93 -4.32
N VAL A 116 -4.80 15.24 -4.10
CA VAL A 116 -5.90 15.98 -3.46
C VAL A 116 -6.66 16.75 -4.53
N THR A 117 -7.99 16.78 -4.39
CA THR A 117 -8.90 17.37 -5.39
C THR A 117 -9.14 18.86 -5.20
N ASP A 118 -8.84 19.38 -4.01
CA ASP A 118 -9.15 20.73 -3.57
C ASP A 118 -8.20 21.16 -2.43
N GLU A 119 -8.17 22.47 -2.19
CA GLU A 119 -7.31 23.09 -1.17
C GLU A 119 -7.68 22.65 0.25
N GLU A 120 -8.97 22.42 0.52
CA GLU A 120 -9.43 21.99 1.85
C GLU A 120 -8.80 20.65 2.24
N ARG A 121 -8.84 19.66 1.33
CA ARG A 121 -8.18 18.37 1.53
C ARG A 121 -6.67 18.51 1.64
N LEU A 122 -6.05 19.41 0.87
CA LEU A 122 -4.62 19.68 1.01
C LEU A 122 -4.28 20.18 2.42
N GLN A 123 -5.07 21.11 2.95
CA GLN A 123 -4.87 21.65 4.30
C GLN A 123 -5.12 20.60 5.37
N GLN A 124 -6.11 19.72 5.21
CA GLN A 124 -6.32 18.57 6.09
C GLN A 124 -5.10 17.64 6.11
N TRP A 125 -4.56 17.29 4.94
CA TRP A 125 -3.34 16.46 4.83
C TRP A 125 -2.13 17.10 5.52
N LYS A 126 -1.98 18.42 5.39
CA LYS A 126 -0.92 19.17 6.07
C LYS A 126 -1.11 19.21 7.58
N ALA A 127 -2.34 19.43 8.06
CA ALA A 127 -2.66 19.55 9.47
C ALA A 127 -2.50 18.23 10.23
N LEU A 128 -2.98 17.13 9.67
CA LEU A 128 -2.90 15.79 10.29
C LEU A 128 -1.52 15.15 10.12
N GLY A 129 -0.80 15.53 9.06
CA GLY A 129 0.50 14.95 8.72
C GLY A 129 0.37 13.69 7.86
N PRO A 130 1.02 13.62 6.68
CA PRO A 130 0.90 12.48 5.76
C PRO A 130 1.28 11.14 6.41
N ALA A 131 2.32 11.11 7.24
CA ALA A 131 2.77 9.87 7.88
C ALA A 131 1.71 9.31 8.85
N TRP A 132 1.10 10.17 9.65
CA TRP A 132 0.02 9.78 10.56
C TRP A 132 -1.21 9.29 9.77
N ILE A 133 -1.63 10.02 8.73
CA ILE A 133 -2.75 9.60 7.87
C ILE A 133 -2.49 8.19 7.32
N LEU A 134 -1.32 7.97 6.70
CA LEU A 134 -0.99 6.68 6.09
C LEU A 134 -0.91 5.54 7.13
N SER A 135 -0.48 5.82 8.37
CA SER A 135 -0.51 4.84 9.47
C SER A 135 -1.92 4.44 9.88
N GLN A 136 -2.88 5.39 9.81
CA GLN A 136 -4.28 5.11 10.07
C GLN A 136 -4.95 4.31 8.94
N LEU A 137 -4.58 4.59 7.69
CA LEU A 137 -5.13 3.92 6.49
C LEU A 137 -4.60 2.49 6.33
N GLY A 138 -3.33 2.25 6.66
CA GLY A 138 -2.68 0.93 6.69
C GLY A 138 -2.73 0.26 8.07
N VAL A 139 -2.02 -0.86 8.21
CA VAL A 139 -1.68 -1.39 9.55
C VAL A 139 -0.44 -0.65 10.02
N ALA A 140 -0.55 0.17 11.08
CA ALA A 140 0.61 0.88 11.62
C ALA A 140 1.76 -0.09 11.93
N CYS A 141 3.00 0.33 11.66
CA CYS A 141 4.15 -0.30 12.28
C CYS A 141 4.09 0.06 13.76
N ASP A 142 4.07 -0.92 14.66
CA ASP A 142 4.29 -0.63 16.07
C ASP A 142 5.62 0.13 16.17
N GLU A 143 5.64 1.24 16.93
CA GLU A 143 6.93 1.74 17.35
C GLU A 143 7.61 0.57 18.04
N ALA A 144 8.78 0.18 17.56
CA ALA A 144 9.60 -0.79 18.27
C ALA A 144 9.79 -0.21 19.67
N THR A 145 9.03 -0.73 20.63
CA THR A 145 9.29 -0.53 22.04
C THR A 145 10.58 -1.27 22.30
N SER A 146 11.72 -0.61 22.11
CA SER A 146 13.03 -0.80 22.77
C SER A 146 14.12 -0.02 22.03
#